data_AF-A0A7J4TRT4-F1
#
_entry.id   AF-A0A7J4TRT4-F1
#
_cell.length_a   1.000
_cell.length_b   1.000
_cell.length_c   1.000
_cell.angle_alpha   90.00
_cell.angle_beta   90.00
_cell.angle_gamma   90.00
#
_symmetry.space_group_name_H-M   'P 1'
#
loop_
_entity.id
_entity.type
_entity.pdbx_description
1 polymer ?
#
loop_
_entity_poly.entity_id
_entity_poly.type
_entity_poly.pdbx_seq_one_letter_code
_entity_poly.pdbx_strand_id
1 'polypeptide(L)'
;MVSSRVSNLTFVFWAVMAMVMMPYSGILEAEPHVEMENTTPPTQTIKASTGFNASDGFTPSNITVSSSNGVPLLDRPSISPQSLPTPAMMFERTGGCLGYNSLTDEAMLIGGRYDPNPSASGDESQTNLIELFDVANETWSPSPDTIPQAQAYHECVEVGGKIYAIGDHHAFSNPGVRADGVVHIYDPMTNNWTTGSTMPA
;
A
#
# COMPACT_ATOMS: atom_id res chain seq x y z
N MET A 1 -66.54 -31.64 -6.00
CA MET A 1 -65.31 -30.81 -5.84
C MET A 1 -64.42 -31.40 -4.74
N VAL A 2 -63.69 -32.49 -4.99
CA VAL A 2 -62.70 -33.04 -4.02
C VAL A 2 -61.38 -33.46 -4.69
N SER A 3 -61.33 -33.52 -6.03
CA SER A 3 -60.22 -34.16 -6.76
C SER A 3 -58.95 -33.30 -6.95
N SER A 4 -59.01 -31.97 -6.83
CA SER A 4 -57.83 -31.11 -7.12
C SER A 4 -56.91 -30.88 -5.91
N ARG A 5 -57.43 -30.97 -4.68
CA ARG A 5 -56.62 -30.75 -3.46
C ARG A 5 -55.67 -31.91 -3.15
N VAL A 6 -56.06 -33.14 -3.49
CA VAL A 6 -55.24 -34.34 -3.23
C VAL A 6 -54.02 -34.40 -4.18
N SER A 7 -54.23 -34.04 -5.46
CA SER A 7 -53.17 -33.98 -6.48
C SER A 7 -52.05 -32.98 -6.14
N ASN A 8 -52.42 -31.82 -5.58
CA ASN A 8 -51.45 -30.81 -5.18
C ASN A 8 -50.68 -31.24 -3.93
N LEU A 9 -51.32 -31.94 -3.00
CA LEU A 9 -50.67 -32.43 -1.79
C LEU A 9 -49.65 -33.54 -2.12
N THR A 10 -49.98 -34.44 -3.04
CA THR A 10 -49.05 -35.48 -3.50
C THR A 10 -47.86 -34.89 -4.25
N PHE A 11 -48.07 -33.83 -5.05
CA PHE A 11 -46.97 -33.15 -5.74
C PHE A 11 -46.02 -32.44 -4.77
N VAL A 12 -46.57 -31.73 -3.78
CA VAL A 12 -45.77 -31.05 -2.75
C VAL A 12 -44.99 -32.06 -1.91
N PHE A 13 -45.60 -33.19 -1.55
CA PHE A 13 -44.93 -34.24 -0.78
C PHE A 13 -43.76 -34.85 -1.56
N TRP A 14 -43.94 -35.13 -2.85
CA TRP A 14 -42.86 -35.61 -3.72
C TRP A 14 -41.75 -34.59 -3.93
N ALA A 15 -42.08 -33.30 -4.08
CA ALA A 15 -41.09 -32.24 -4.24
C ALA A 15 -40.22 -32.05 -2.99
N VAL A 16 -40.81 -32.11 -1.80
CA VAL A 16 -40.07 -32.03 -0.53
C VAL A 16 -39.21 -33.27 -0.33
N MET A 17 -39.73 -34.46 -0.64
CA MET A 17 -38.97 -35.70 -0.53
C MET A 17 -37.80 -35.76 -1.53
N ALA A 18 -37.96 -35.17 -2.72
CA ALA A 18 -36.87 -35.01 -3.68
C ALA A 18 -35.79 -34.04 -3.19
N MET A 19 -36.14 -32.92 -2.55
CA MET A 19 -35.15 -32.01 -1.95
C MET A 19 -34.37 -32.64 -0.80
N VAL A 20 -35.01 -33.49 0.01
CA VAL A 20 -34.33 -34.17 1.14
C VAL A 20 -33.44 -35.33 0.67
N MET A 21 -33.71 -35.90 -0.50
CA MET A 21 -32.97 -37.04 -1.07
C MET A 21 -31.85 -36.63 -2.03
N MET A 22 -31.67 -35.34 -2.33
CA MET A 22 -30.51 -34.87 -3.09
C MET A 22 -29.26 -35.00 -2.21
N PRO A 23 -28.23 -35.76 -2.62
CA PRO A 23 -26.99 -35.80 -1.86
C PRO A 23 -26.37 -34.41 -1.87
N TYR A 24 -26.23 -33.80 -0.69
CA TYR A 24 -25.50 -32.56 -0.48
C TYR A 24 -24.01 -32.83 -0.74
N SER A 25 -23.69 -32.94 -2.03
CA SER A 25 -22.32 -33.00 -2.52
C SER A 25 -21.88 -31.54 -2.62
N GLY A 26 -21.63 -30.92 -1.47
CA GLY A 26 -20.88 -29.68 -1.45
C GLY A 26 -19.53 -29.97 -2.08
N ILE A 27 -19.34 -29.56 -3.33
CA ILE A 27 -18.02 -29.46 -3.92
C ILE A 27 -17.34 -28.30 -3.17
N LEU A 28 -16.75 -28.64 -2.02
CA LEU A 28 -15.63 -27.88 -1.51
C LEU A 28 -14.45 -28.25 -2.40
N GLU A 29 -14.37 -27.59 -3.55
CA GLU A 29 -13.09 -27.49 -4.24
C GLU A 29 -12.25 -26.62 -3.31
N ALA A 30 -11.41 -27.27 -2.50
CA ALA A 30 -10.40 -26.56 -1.73
C ALA A 30 -9.62 -25.71 -2.73
N GLU A 31 -9.56 -24.39 -2.48
CA GLU A 31 -8.66 -23.52 -3.24
C GLU A 31 -7.28 -24.20 -3.29
N PRO A 32 -6.60 -24.21 -4.44
CA PRO A 32 -5.25 -24.75 -4.49
C PRO A 32 -4.44 -23.98 -3.46
N HIS A 33 -3.97 -24.69 -2.43
CA HIS A 33 -3.07 -24.14 -1.44
C HIS A 33 -1.90 -23.50 -2.19
N VAL A 34 -1.85 -22.17 -2.20
CA VAL A 34 -0.66 -21.43 -2.58
C VAL A 34 0.32 -21.62 -1.44
N GLU A 35 1.12 -22.69 -1.50
CA GLU A 35 2.30 -22.80 -0.66
C GLU A 35 3.27 -21.69 -1.09
N MET A 36 3.52 -20.75 -0.18
CA MET A 36 4.64 -19.84 -0.32
C MET A 36 5.91 -20.69 -0.28
N GLU A 37 6.56 -20.79 -1.45
CA GLU A 37 7.95 -21.13 -1.66
C GLU A 37 8.45 -22.39 -0.93
N ASN A 38 8.63 -23.45 -1.71
CA ASN A 38 9.31 -24.68 -1.29
C ASN A 38 10.53 -24.32 -0.43
N THR A 39 10.53 -24.75 0.86
CA THR A 39 11.59 -24.44 1.82
C THR A 39 12.87 -25.15 1.42
N THR A 40 13.56 -24.58 0.44
CA THR A 40 14.92 -24.96 0.12
C THR A 40 15.72 -24.68 1.40
N PRO A 41 16.39 -25.68 2.01
CA PRO A 41 17.20 -25.42 3.18
C PRO A 41 18.19 -24.30 2.84
N PRO A 42 18.42 -23.33 3.74
CA PRO A 42 19.28 -22.21 3.44
C PRO A 42 20.67 -22.74 3.06
N THR A 43 21.00 -22.64 1.77
CA THR A 43 22.35 -22.95 1.30
C THR A 43 23.24 -21.86 1.84
N GLN A 44 23.93 -22.13 2.96
CA GLN A 44 24.98 -21.25 3.44
C GLN A 44 26.11 -21.21 2.41
N THR A 45 26.05 -20.21 1.54
CA THR A 45 27.16 -19.88 0.67
C THR A 45 28.07 -18.94 1.44
N ILE A 46 29.08 -19.48 2.13
CA ILE A 46 30.14 -18.66 2.72
C ILE A 46 31.04 -18.21 1.55
N LYS A 47 30.70 -17.08 0.94
CA LYS A 47 31.62 -16.37 0.05
C LYS A 47 32.59 -15.57 0.91
N ALA A 48 33.74 -16.16 1.22
CA ALA A 48 34.87 -15.39 1.73
C ALA A 48 35.46 -14.62 0.53
N SER A 49 35.15 -13.32 0.40
CA SER A 49 35.87 -12.47 -0.56
C SER A 49 37.23 -12.13 0.04
N THR A 50 38.28 -12.79 -0.46
CA THR A 50 39.66 -12.46 -0.10
C THR A 50 40.08 -11.21 -0.87
N GLY A 51 39.56 -10.05 -0.43
CA GLY A 51 39.97 -8.73 -0.90
C GLY A 51 39.20 -8.22 -2.12
N PHE A 52 38.78 -6.96 -2.03
CA PHE A 52 38.33 -6.17 -3.16
C PHE A 52 39.57 -5.69 -3.93
N ASN A 53 40.13 -6.55 -4.78
CA ASN A 53 41.28 -6.17 -5.58
C ASN A 53 40.80 -5.39 -6.82
N ALA A 54 41.46 -4.26 -7.13
CA ALA A 54 41.09 -3.41 -8.27
C ALA A 54 41.21 -4.13 -9.63
N SER A 55 41.93 -5.25 -9.67
CA SER A 55 42.06 -6.13 -10.85
C SER A 55 40.82 -6.98 -11.14
N ASP A 56 39.91 -7.16 -10.18
CA ASP A 56 38.65 -7.92 -10.35
C ASP A 56 37.48 -7.03 -10.85
N GLY A 57 37.78 -5.84 -11.37
CA GLY A 57 36.79 -4.91 -11.92
C GLY A 57 36.00 -4.12 -10.88
N PHE A 58 36.30 -4.30 -9.59
CA PHE A 58 35.77 -3.46 -8.52
C PHE A 58 36.67 -2.23 -8.37
N THR A 59 36.27 -1.10 -8.94
CA THR A 59 36.89 0.19 -8.59
C THR A 59 36.18 0.73 -7.36
N PRO A 60 36.78 0.71 -6.16
CA PRO A 60 36.16 1.32 -5.01
C PRO A 60 36.27 2.83 -5.19
N SER A 61 35.19 3.48 -5.64
CA SER A 61 35.12 4.93 -5.60
C SER A 61 35.12 5.36 -4.14
N ASN A 62 35.96 6.34 -3.79
CA ASN A 62 36.03 6.95 -2.47
C ASN A 62 36.40 6.01 -1.30
N ILE A 63 37.26 5.01 -1.51
CA ILE A 63 37.86 4.27 -0.39
C ILE A 63 39.33 4.66 -0.26
N THR A 64 39.72 5.21 0.89
CA THR A 64 41.12 5.48 1.25
C THR A 64 41.56 4.49 2.31
N VAL A 65 42.84 4.11 2.36
CA VAL A 65 43.37 3.26 3.43
C VAL A 65 44.05 4.16 4.46
N SER A 66 43.63 4.05 5.72
CA SER A 66 44.25 4.78 6.82
C SER A 66 45.71 4.34 7.01
N SER A 67 46.65 5.30 6.94
CA SER A 67 48.09 5.03 7.05
C SER A 67 48.55 4.63 8.46
N SER A 68 47.70 4.81 9.49
CA SER A 68 48.03 4.51 10.89
C SER A 68 47.70 3.08 11.31
N ASN A 69 46.71 2.45 10.68
CA ASN A 69 46.17 1.16 11.10
C ASN A 69 45.71 0.26 9.94
N GLY A 70 45.88 0.68 8.68
CA GLY A 70 45.57 -0.13 7.49
C GLY A 70 44.08 -0.37 7.28
N VAL A 71 43.20 0.31 8.02
CA VAL A 71 41.75 0.14 7.91
C VAL A 71 41.23 0.93 6.70
N PRO A 72 40.37 0.33 5.85
CA PRO A 72 39.71 1.04 4.78
C PRO A 72 38.71 2.07 5.33
N LEU A 73 38.84 3.31 4.90
CA LEU A 73 37.99 4.45 5.18
C LEU A 73 37.14 4.76 3.94
N LEU A 74 35.82 4.75 4.11
CA LEU A 74 34.89 5.18 3.07
C LEU A 74 34.68 6.70 3.19
N ASP A 75 35.11 7.44 2.17
CA ASP A 75 34.89 8.88 2.06
C ASP A 75 33.49 9.14 1.48
N ARG A 76 32.52 9.30 2.37
CA ARG A 76 31.15 9.62 1.97
C ARG A 76 31.06 11.10 1.59
N PRO A 77 30.52 11.45 0.40
CA PRO A 77 30.31 12.84 0.04
C PRO A 77 29.40 13.51 1.08
N SER A 78 29.72 14.75 1.45
CA SER A 78 28.84 15.54 2.31
C SER A 78 27.56 15.85 1.55
N ILE A 79 26.44 15.27 1.98
CA ILE A 79 25.12 15.64 1.46
C ILE A 79 24.72 16.93 2.17
N SER A 80 24.62 18.01 1.41
CA SER A 80 24.13 19.30 1.88
C SER A 80 22.69 19.50 1.44
N PRO A 81 21.79 20.01 2.29
CA PRO A 81 20.42 20.35 1.89
C PRO A 81 20.44 21.23 0.64
N GLN A 82 19.70 20.82 -0.39
CA GLN A 82 19.51 21.61 -1.61
C GLN A 82 18.22 22.42 -1.47
N SER A 83 18.15 23.58 -2.12
CA SER A 83 16.90 24.31 -2.27
C SER A 83 15.98 23.55 -3.23
N LEU A 84 14.75 23.28 -2.82
CA LEU A 84 13.77 22.60 -3.67
C LEU A 84 13.33 23.52 -4.83
N PRO A 85 13.23 22.99 -6.06
CA PRO A 85 12.62 23.72 -7.17
C PRO A 85 11.15 24.04 -6.89
N THR A 86 10.68 25.16 -7.43
CA THR A 86 9.28 25.60 -7.32
C THR A 86 8.47 25.14 -8.53
N PRO A 87 7.19 24.78 -8.37
CA PRO A 87 6.40 24.81 -7.14
C PRO A 87 6.67 23.62 -6.20
N ALA A 88 6.79 23.94 -4.91
CA ALA A 88 6.82 22.98 -3.82
C ALA A 88 5.40 22.48 -3.49
N MET A 89 5.28 21.59 -2.49
CA MET A 89 3.99 21.15 -1.96
C MET A 89 3.09 22.36 -1.63
N MET A 90 1.83 22.27 -2.01
CA MET A 90 0.81 23.30 -1.86
C MET A 90 0.29 23.40 -0.43
N PHE A 91 0.28 22.29 0.30
CA PHE A 91 -0.23 22.21 1.66
C PHE A 91 0.79 21.53 2.59
N GLU A 92 1.02 22.13 3.75
CA GLU A 92 1.79 21.48 4.80
C GLU A 92 0.94 20.36 5.42
N ARG A 93 1.43 19.12 5.30
CA ARG A 93 0.71 17.92 5.73
C ARG A 93 1.59 17.02 6.57
N THR A 94 0.96 16.35 7.54
CA THR A 94 1.58 15.31 8.36
C THR A 94 0.75 14.04 8.35
N GLY A 95 1.39 12.88 8.51
CA GLY A 95 0.68 11.58 8.49
C GLY A 95 0.00 11.27 7.16
N GLY A 96 0.37 11.91 6.06
CA GLY A 96 0.04 11.40 4.72
C GLY A 96 1.00 10.29 4.32
N CYS A 97 0.67 9.55 3.28
CA CYS A 97 1.57 8.57 2.69
C CYS A 97 2.12 9.09 1.36
N LEU A 98 3.30 8.62 0.94
CA LEU A 98 3.85 8.87 -0.39
C LEU A 98 3.92 7.54 -1.16
N GLY A 99 3.15 7.41 -2.24
CA GLY A 99 3.20 6.24 -3.13
C GLY A 99 3.82 6.60 -4.47
N TYR A 100 4.89 5.91 -4.87
CA TYR A 100 5.47 6.08 -6.21
C TYR A 100 4.77 5.16 -7.21
N ASN A 101 4.39 5.71 -8.36
CA ASN A 101 3.77 4.99 -9.46
C ASN A 101 4.81 4.77 -10.57
N SER A 102 5.29 3.54 -10.69
CA SER A 102 6.29 3.17 -11.70
C SER A 102 5.80 3.30 -13.15
N LEU A 103 4.48 3.35 -13.39
CA LEU A 103 3.91 3.44 -14.73
C LEU A 103 3.89 4.88 -15.26
N THR A 104 3.65 5.86 -14.40
CA THR A 104 3.58 7.28 -14.79
C THR A 104 4.82 8.08 -14.43
N ASP A 105 5.76 7.48 -13.66
CA ASP A 105 6.94 8.15 -13.11
C ASP A 105 6.60 9.35 -12.21
N GLU A 106 5.53 9.19 -11.43
CA GLU A 106 5.00 10.20 -10.52
C GLU A 106 4.92 9.64 -9.10
N ALA A 107 5.18 10.49 -8.10
CA ALA A 107 4.92 10.17 -6.69
C ALA A 107 3.66 10.89 -6.21
N MET A 108 2.78 10.18 -5.50
CA MET A 108 1.50 10.67 -5.02
C MET A 108 1.56 10.85 -3.50
N LEU A 109 1.44 12.08 -3.00
CA LEU A 109 1.27 12.38 -1.58
C LEU A 109 -0.22 12.40 -1.23
N ILE A 110 -0.69 11.34 -0.60
CA ILE A 110 -2.11 11.05 -0.40
C ILE A 110 -2.52 11.29 1.06
N GLY A 111 -3.66 11.97 1.23
CA GLY A 111 -4.29 12.20 2.52
C GLY A 111 -3.42 12.97 3.51
N GLY A 112 -3.47 12.55 4.77
CA GLY A 112 -2.78 13.14 5.91
C GLY A 112 -3.66 14.08 6.72
N ARG A 113 -3.03 14.86 7.60
CA ARG A 113 -3.64 15.96 8.32
C ARG A 113 -3.08 17.27 7.80
N TYR A 114 -3.99 18.21 7.53
CA TYR A 114 -3.70 19.54 7.03
C TYR A 114 -4.10 20.58 8.09
N ASP A 115 -3.26 21.60 8.25
CA ASP A 115 -3.52 22.79 9.08
C ASP A 115 -3.92 23.96 8.16
N PRO A 116 -5.20 24.38 8.15
CA PRO A 116 -5.66 25.51 7.36
C PRO A 116 -5.10 26.87 7.80
N ASN A 117 -4.74 27.01 9.07
CA ASN A 117 -4.26 28.26 9.63
C ASN A 117 -3.17 28.01 10.69
N PRO A 118 -1.89 28.10 10.30
CA PRO A 118 -0.74 27.88 11.19
C PRO A 118 -0.66 28.80 12.42
N SER A 119 -1.49 29.85 12.47
CA SER A 119 -1.58 30.76 13.62
C SER A 119 -2.67 30.38 14.63
N ALA A 120 -3.57 29.48 14.25
CA ALA A 120 -4.59 28.90 15.11
C ALA A 120 -4.11 27.54 15.65
N SER A 121 -4.74 27.08 16.73
CA SER A 121 -4.44 25.78 17.30
C SER A 121 -5.71 24.94 17.33
N GLY A 122 -5.65 23.69 16.88
CA GLY A 122 -6.76 22.73 16.98
C GLY A 122 -7.76 22.79 15.83
N ASP A 123 -7.42 23.40 14.71
CA ASP A 123 -8.17 23.38 13.45
C ASP A 123 -7.62 22.37 12.43
N GLU A 124 -6.58 21.62 12.78
CA GLU A 124 -5.99 20.61 11.91
C GLU A 124 -6.92 19.40 11.77
N SER A 125 -7.14 18.95 10.54
CA SER A 125 -8.09 17.87 10.25
C SER A 125 -7.55 16.88 9.22
N GLN A 126 -8.12 15.67 9.21
CA GLN A 126 -7.80 14.67 8.19
C GLN A 126 -8.28 15.16 6.83
N THR A 127 -7.51 14.89 5.77
CA THR A 127 -7.82 15.30 4.40
C THR A 127 -7.92 14.11 3.45
N ASN A 128 -8.62 14.29 2.35
CA ASN A 128 -8.68 13.37 1.22
C ASN A 128 -7.92 13.88 -0.01
N LEU A 129 -7.17 14.97 0.15
CA LEU A 129 -6.39 15.59 -0.93
C LEU A 129 -5.22 14.70 -1.37
N ILE A 130 -4.86 14.85 -2.64
CA ILE A 130 -3.71 14.20 -3.27
C ILE A 130 -2.88 15.29 -3.96
N GLU A 131 -1.57 15.26 -3.75
CA GLU A 131 -0.64 16.05 -4.54
C GLU A 131 0.29 15.11 -5.31
N LEU A 132 0.58 15.45 -6.55
CA LEU A 132 1.40 14.68 -7.47
C LEU A 132 2.75 15.37 -7.61
N PHE A 133 3.81 14.60 -7.48
CA PHE A 133 5.18 15.00 -7.75
C PHE A 133 5.64 14.32 -9.04
N ASP A 134 5.85 15.13 -10.07
CA ASP A 134 6.48 14.70 -11.31
C ASP A 134 7.99 14.57 -11.06
N VAL A 135 8.52 13.35 -11.17
CA VAL A 135 9.94 13.06 -10.88
C VAL A 135 10.86 13.64 -11.96
N ALA A 136 10.41 13.70 -13.21
CA ALA A 136 11.21 14.19 -14.32
C ALA A 136 11.36 15.72 -14.28
N ASN A 137 10.29 16.42 -13.92
CA ASN A 137 10.26 17.88 -13.85
C ASN A 137 10.56 18.43 -12.45
N GLU A 138 10.58 17.57 -11.43
CA GLU A 138 10.78 17.93 -10.01
C GLU A 138 9.74 18.93 -9.50
N THR A 139 8.48 18.81 -9.93
CA THR A 139 7.41 19.77 -9.60
C THR A 139 6.21 19.12 -8.93
N TRP A 140 5.63 19.83 -7.96
CA TRP A 140 4.38 19.44 -7.32
C TRP A 140 3.16 20.05 -8.02
N SER A 141 2.08 19.29 -8.11
CA SER A 141 0.78 19.74 -8.61
C SER A 141 -0.38 19.11 -7.83
N PRO A 142 -1.53 19.79 -7.69
CA PRO A 142 -2.70 19.16 -7.09
C PRO A 142 -3.28 18.12 -8.04
N SER A 143 -3.68 16.96 -7.50
CA SER A 143 -4.47 16.00 -8.26
C SER A 143 -5.89 16.53 -8.48
N PRO A 144 -6.52 16.31 -9.65
CA PRO A 144 -7.94 16.61 -9.85
C PRO A 144 -8.85 15.67 -9.05
N ASP A 145 -8.35 14.50 -8.66
CA ASP A 145 -9.08 13.49 -7.93
C ASP A 145 -8.73 13.51 -6.43
N THR A 146 -9.59 12.89 -5.63
CA THR A 146 -9.39 12.74 -4.18
C THR A 146 -9.64 11.30 -3.78
N ILE A 147 -9.06 10.87 -2.66
CA ILE A 147 -9.42 9.55 -2.11
C ILE A 147 -10.88 9.55 -1.63
N PRO A 148 -11.59 8.39 -1.70
CA PRO A 148 -13.01 8.31 -1.37
C PRO A 148 -13.38 8.81 0.04
N GLN A 149 -12.49 8.62 1.02
CA GLN A 149 -12.66 9.08 2.39
C GLN A 149 -11.35 9.71 2.90
N ALA A 150 -11.45 10.76 3.72
CA ALA A 150 -10.29 11.36 4.37
C ALA A 150 -9.53 10.35 5.23
N GLN A 151 -8.21 10.29 5.07
CA GLN A 151 -7.35 9.23 5.61
C GLN A 151 -6.05 9.85 6.11
N ALA A 152 -5.61 9.47 7.31
CA ALA A 152 -4.35 9.94 7.89
C ALA A 152 -3.67 8.83 8.71
N TYR A 153 -2.36 8.96 8.89
CA TYR A 153 -1.45 8.00 9.51
C TYR A 153 -1.57 6.60 8.91
N HIS A 154 -1.44 6.57 7.58
CA HIS A 154 -1.57 5.38 6.75
C HIS A 154 -0.33 5.24 5.87
N GLU A 155 -0.13 4.06 5.28
CA GLU A 155 1.04 3.78 4.45
C GLU A 155 0.62 3.52 3.00
N CYS A 156 1.50 3.88 2.06
CA CYS A 156 1.27 3.65 0.64
C CYS A 156 2.29 2.72 0.03
N VAL A 157 1.81 1.81 -0.82
CA VAL A 157 2.65 0.82 -1.49
C VAL A 157 2.15 0.56 -2.90
N GLU A 158 3.09 0.43 -3.84
CA GLU A 158 2.79 -0.03 -5.18
C GLU A 158 2.78 -1.57 -5.23
N VAL A 159 1.68 -2.16 -5.67
CA VAL A 159 1.56 -3.60 -5.88
C VAL A 159 0.88 -3.87 -7.21
N GLY A 160 1.59 -4.54 -8.13
CA GLY A 160 1.05 -4.89 -9.45
C GLY A 160 0.62 -3.69 -10.29
N GLY A 161 1.36 -2.57 -10.22
CA GLY A 161 1.07 -1.34 -10.97
C GLY A 161 -0.14 -0.56 -10.45
N LYS A 162 -0.60 -0.83 -9.22
CA LYS A 162 -1.64 -0.07 -8.51
C LYS A 162 -1.08 0.46 -7.21
N ILE A 163 -1.56 1.62 -6.76
CA ILE A 163 -1.16 2.21 -5.47
C ILE A 163 -2.22 1.87 -4.42
N TYR A 164 -1.78 1.32 -3.31
CA TYR A 164 -2.62 0.97 -2.17
C TYR A 164 -2.30 1.91 -1.02
N ALA A 165 -3.31 2.61 -0.51
CA ALA A 165 -3.27 3.42 0.70
C ALA A 165 -3.98 2.67 1.83
N ILE A 166 -3.22 2.16 2.80
CA ILE A 166 -3.67 1.13 3.75
C ILE A 166 -3.61 1.63 5.19
N GLY A 167 -4.69 1.39 5.92
CA GLY A 167 -4.83 1.71 7.34
C GLY A 167 -5.23 3.17 7.56
N ASP A 168 -5.45 3.53 8.81
CA ASP A 168 -5.81 4.88 9.22
C ASP A 168 -5.67 5.01 10.74
N HIS A 169 -5.58 6.25 11.21
CA HIS A 169 -5.68 6.55 12.63
C HIS A 169 -6.36 7.90 12.85
N HIS A 170 -7.30 7.93 13.79
CA HIS A 170 -8.01 9.13 14.21
C HIS A 170 -7.33 9.77 15.43
N ALA A 171 -6.13 10.33 15.21
CA ALA A 171 -5.41 11.03 16.26
C ALA A 171 -6.23 12.20 16.83
N PHE A 172 -6.03 12.51 18.12
CA PHE A 172 -6.65 13.65 18.82
C PHE A 172 -8.18 13.63 18.93
N SER A 173 -8.82 12.50 18.63
CA SER A 173 -10.27 12.33 18.80
C SER A 173 -10.63 12.15 20.27
N ASN A 174 -11.68 12.83 20.74
CA ASN A 174 -12.22 12.66 22.09
C ASN A 174 -13.76 12.60 22.06
N PRO A 175 -14.39 11.44 22.36
CA PRO A 175 -13.76 10.18 22.76
C PRO A 175 -12.89 9.57 21.66
N GLY A 176 -11.94 8.72 22.04
CA GLY A 176 -11.05 8.06 21.10
C GLY A 176 -11.84 7.21 20.08
N VAL A 177 -11.52 7.37 18.81
CA VAL A 177 -12.13 6.61 17.70
C VAL A 177 -11.16 5.52 17.26
N ARG A 178 -11.67 4.30 17.11
CA ARG A 178 -10.88 3.16 16.61
C ARG A 178 -10.61 3.37 15.12
N ALA A 179 -9.43 2.95 14.64
CA ALA A 179 -9.15 2.88 13.21
C ALA A 179 -10.18 2.01 12.48
N ASP A 180 -10.62 2.47 11.32
CA ASP A 180 -11.57 1.76 10.46
C ASP A 180 -10.88 0.66 9.63
N GLY A 181 -9.55 0.70 9.52
CA GLY A 181 -8.74 -0.20 8.71
C GLY A 181 -8.94 0.07 7.21
N VAL A 182 -9.10 1.34 6.81
CA VAL A 182 -9.48 1.70 5.44
C VAL A 182 -8.39 1.31 4.44
N VAL A 183 -8.82 0.82 3.27
CA VAL A 183 -7.94 0.54 2.13
C VAL A 183 -8.48 1.24 0.90
N HIS A 184 -7.70 2.15 0.32
CA HIS A 184 -7.98 2.75 -0.99
C HIS A 184 -6.98 2.27 -2.02
N ILE A 185 -7.47 1.97 -3.23
CA ILE A 185 -6.68 1.42 -4.32
C ILE A 185 -6.84 2.34 -5.52
N TYR A 186 -5.74 2.92 -5.97
CA TYR A 186 -5.65 3.68 -7.20
C TYR A 186 -5.20 2.79 -8.35
N ASP A 187 -5.95 2.83 -9.43
CA ASP A 187 -5.60 2.17 -10.69
C ASP A 187 -5.18 3.20 -11.75
N PRO A 188 -3.88 3.34 -12.05
CA PRO A 188 -3.38 4.27 -13.04
C PRO A 188 -3.95 4.05 -14.45
N MET A 189 -4.32 2.80 -14.77
CA MET A 189 -4.84 2.45 -16.10
C MET A 189 -6.25 3.00 -16.35
N THR A 190 -7.03 3.17 -15.28
CA THR A 190 -8.39 3.72 -15.36
C THR A 190 -8.49 5.11 -14.76
N ASN A 191 -7.40 5.62 -14.18
CA ASN A 191 -7.33 6.84 -13.39
C ASN A 191 -8.48 6.94 -12.37
N ASN A 192 -8.68 5.88 -11.58
CA ASN A 192 -9.76 5.84 -10.60
C ASN A 192 -9.32 5.25 -9.27
N TRP A 193 -9.96 5.73 -8.21
CA TRP A 193 -9.84 5.21 -6.86
C TRP A 193 -11.00 4.27 -6.53
N THR A 194 -10.69 3.18 -5.85
CA THR A 194 -11.67 2.20 -5.35
C THR A 194 -11.39 1.86 -3.90
N THR A 195 -12.43 1.48 -3.15
CA THR A 195 -12.28 1.00 -1.78
C THR A 195 -12.03 -0.51 -1.78
N GLY A 196 -10.93 -0.93 -1.17
CA GLY A 196 -10.57 -2.33 -0.96
C GLY A 196 -11.23 -2.93 0.28
N SER A 197 -10.92 -4.20 0.57
CA SER A 197 -11.31 -4.83 1.82
C SER A 197 -10.58 -4.18 3.00
N THR A 198 -11.31 -3.88 4.08
CA THR A 198 -10.74 -3.27 5.28
C THR A 198 -9.80 -4.23 5.99
N MET A 199 -8.83 -3.68 6.73
CA MET A 199 -7.94 -4.45 7.58
C MET A 199 -8.75 -5.19 8.67
N PRO A 200 -8.38 -6.44 9.01
CA PRO A 200 -8.99 -7.15 10.12
C PRO A 200 -8.68 -6.45 11.44
N ALA A 201 -9.66 -6.49 12.34
CA ALA A 201 -9.66 -5.85 13.65
C ALA A 201 -9.12 -6.77 14.76
#